data_AF-A0A349KQR5-F1
#
_entry.id   AF-A0A349KQR5-F1
#
_cell.length_a   1.000
_cell.length_b   1.000
_cell.length_c   1.000
_cell.angle_alpha   90.00
_cell.angle_beta   90.00
_cell.angle_gamma   90.00
#
_symmetry.space_group_name_H-M   'P 1'
#
loop_
_entity.id
_entity.type
_entity.pdbx_description
1 polymer ?
#
loop_
_entity_poly.entity_id
_entity_poly.type
_entity_poly.pdbx_seq_one_letter_code
_entity_poly.pdbx_strand_id
1 'polypeptide(L)'
;MPKNVEQDNEAEVSDIVEEVVAEEGLESELVPPRMSNFNMALITGLGLAVVIVVVRMAGGGNTDELATGNDAPVAAAVETASAPEPIATSTGGIERKGEGRHFYATIKIPAGAETLYLSGSGASRKEDGTMGTMEEQTRSTFTNFRTTLEAEGWSMSDIVQVRAFAVAGEYGLLDFDGFNRAYREFFGSEGNPLKPVRSFVEIAGLVVPGWLVEIEIRAVRVP
;
A
#
# COMPACT_ATOMS: atom_id res chain seq x y z
N MET A 1 15.23 -68.53 22.29
CA MET A 1 13.79 -68.72 22.64
C MET A 1 12.96 -67.94 21.62
N PRO A 2 11.78 -68.45 21.25
CA PRO A 2 11.32 -68.77 19.89
C PRO A 2 10.77 -67.53 19.15
N LYS A 3 10.80 -67.38 17.81
CA LYS A 3 10.41 -68.18 16.61
C LYS A 3 9.07 -67.71 16.03
N ASN A 4 9.15 -67.41 14.73
CA ASN A 4 8.16 -67.64 13.66
C ASN A 4 6.88 -66.77 13.70
N VAL A 5 6.18 -66.50 12.60
CA VAL A 5 6.05 -67.22 11.32
C VAL A 5 5.83 -66.19 10.19
N GLU A 6 6.37 -66.54 9.04
CA GLU A 6 6.21 -66.03 7.68
C GLU A 6 4.78 -66.28 7.13
N GLN A 7 4.50 -65.75 5.93
CA GLN A 7 3.41 -66.14 5.00
C GLN A 7 2.00 -65.62 5.32
N ASP A 8 1.13 -65.30 4.37
CA ASP A 8 1.24 -65.19 2.92
C ASP A 8 0.02 -64.41 2.41
N ASN A 9 0.15 -64.08 1.14
CA ASN A 9 -0.73 -63.42 0.20
C ASN A 9 -2.23 -63.83 0.17
N GLU A 10 -3.05 -62.81 -0.11
CA GLU A 10 -4.22 -62.77 -1.01
C GLU A 10 -5.51 -63.60 -0.82
N ALA A 11 -6.60 -62.82 -0.93
CA ALA A 11 -7.91 -63.08 -1.55
C ALA A 11 -9.01 -63.74 -0.71
N GLU A 12 -10.06 -62.96 -0.42
CA GLU A 12 -11.44 -63.33 -0.77
C GLU A 12 -12.25 -62.09 -1.16
N VAL A 13 -12.87 -62.18 -2.34
CA VAL A 13 -13.80 -61.22 -2.94
C VAL A 13 -15.20 -61.82 -2.85
N SER A 14 -16.16 -61.08 -2.33
CA SER A 14 -17.60 -61.26 -2.59
C SER A 14 -18.30 -59.92 -2.30
N ASP A 15 -18.54 -59.07 -3.29
CA ASP A 15 -19.73 -59.00 -4.18
C ASP A 15 -21.01 -58.44 -3.52
N ILE A 16 -21.59 -57.44 -4.22
CA ILE A 16 -23.01 -56.96 -4.22
C ILE A 16 -23.33 -55.89 -3.14
N VAL A 17 -23.85 -54.67 -3.41
CA VAL A 17 -24.50 -53.99 -4.55
C VAL A 17 -24.28 -52.48 -4.51
N GLU A 18 -24.37 -51.93 -5.72
CA GLU A 18 -24.51 -50.56 -6.20
C GLU A 18 -25.73 -49.80 -5.63
N GLU A 19 -25.56 -48.53 -5.21
CA GLU A 19 -26.62 -47.52 -5.29
C GLU A 19 -26.02 -46.20 -5.81
N VAL A 20 -26.32 -45.95 -7.08
CA VAL A 20 -26.10 -44.70 -7.80
C VAL A 20 -27.31 -43.81 -7.56
N VAL A 21 -27.11 -42.59 -7.08
CA VAL A 21 -28.15 -41.54 -7.16
C VAL A 21 -27.58 -40.31 -7.87
N ALA A 22 -27.91 -40.29 -9.17
CA ALA A 22 -28.14 -39.19 -10.10
C ALA A 22 -27.54 -37.79 -9.79
N GLU A 23 -26.62 -37.39 -10.66
CA GLU A 23 -26.41 -36.02 -11.09
C GLU A 23 -27.55 -35.60 -12.04
N GLU A 24 -28.34 -34.59 -11.67
CA GLU A 24 -29.11 -33.78 -12.64
C GLU A 24 -28.82 -32.30 -12.39
N GLY A 25 -28.36 -31.63 -13.45
CA GLY A 25 -27.98 -30.23 -13.43
C GLY A 25 -29.17 -29.28 -13.39
N LEU A 26 -28.94 -28.10 -12.80
CA LEU A 26 -29.71 -26.89 -13.06
C LEU A 26 -28.73 -25.71 -13.08
N GLU A 27 -28.39 -25.28 -14.29
CA GLU A 27 -27.90 -23.92 -14.54
C GLU A 27 -29.04 -22.91 -14.31
N SER A 28 -28.62 -21.67 -14.02
CA SER A 28 -29.41 -20.42 -13.93
C SER A 28 -30.03 -20.09 -12.57
N GLU A 29 -29.30 -19.30 -11.76
CA GLU A 29 -29.60 -17.87 -11.62
C GLU A 29 -28.41 -17.16 -10.96
N LEU A 30 -27.64 -16.43 -11.77
CA LEU A 30 -26.82 -15.32 -11.29
C LEU A 30 -27.77 -14.27 -10.73
N VAL A 31 -28.05 -14.32 -9.42
CA VAL A 31 -28.68 -13.21 -8.72
C VAL A 31 -27.64 -12.10 -8.61
N PRO A 32 -27.73 -10.98 -9.35
CA PRO A 32 -26.83 -9.86 -9.11
C PRO A 32 -27.10 -9.33 -7.69
N PRO A 33 -26.06 -8.85 -6.97
CA PRO A 33 -26.29 -8.24 -5.68
C PRO A 33 -27.30 -7.11 -5.83
N ARG A 34 -28.37 -7.15 -5.03
CA ARG A 34 -29.32 -6.03 -4.89
C ARG A 34 -28.51 -4.80 -4.49
N MET A 35 -28.22 -3.92 -5.45
CA MET A 35 -27.81 -2.57 -5.14
C MET A 35 -28.95 -1.94 -4.34
N SER A 36 -28.67 -1.62 -3.07
CA SER A 36 -29.54 -0.78 -2.27
C SER A 36 -29.70 0.56 -3.00
N ASN A 37 -30.95 1.00 -3.17
CA ASN A 37 -31.34 2.26 -3.83
C ASN A 37 -30.86 3.53 -3.11
N PHE A 38 -29.85 3.45 -2.26
CA PHE A 38 -29.36 4.57 -1.45
C PHE A 38 -28.19 5.36 -2.08
N ASN A 39 -27.52 4.84 -3.10
CA ASN A 39 -26.34 5.50 -3.71
C ASN A 39 -26.55 6.04 -5.14
N MET A 40 -27.80 6.19 -5.59
CA MET A 40 -28.15 6.71 -6.93
C MET A 40 -28.98 8.01 -6.84
N ALA A 41 -28.73 8.85 -5.83
CA ALA A 41 -29.46 10.10 -5.60
C ALA A 41 -28.58 11.31 -5.27
N LEU A 42 -27.32 11.35 -5.76
CA LEU A 42 -26.44 12.51 -5.58
C LEU A 42 -25.74 12.99 -6.85
N ILE A 43 -26.01 12.40 -8.02
CA ILE A 43 -25.34 12.76 -9.29
C ILE A 43 -26.30 13.35 -10.34
N THR A 44 -27.58 13.58 -10.01
CA THR A 44 -28.54 14.21 -10.92
C THR A 44 -29.30 15.34 -10.25
N GLY A 45 -28.78 16.57 -10.41
CA GLY A 45 -29.57 17.79 -10.26
C GLY A 45 -28.92 18.92 -9.46
N LEU A 46 -28.02 19.67 -10.10
CA LEU A 46 -28.16 21.13 -10.26
C LEU A 46 -27.00 21.65 -11.12
N GLY A 47 -27.17 21.56 -12.44
CA GLY A 47 -26.50 22.45 -13.35
C GLY A 47 -27.42 23.63 -13.63
N LEU A 48 -27.18 24.78 -13.01
CA LEU A 48 -27.54 26.07 -13.60
C LEU A 48 -26.61 27.16 -13.05
N ALA A 49 -25.82 27.74 -13.96
CA ALA A 49 -25.04 28.95 -13.74
C ALA A 49 -25.94 30.14 -13.44
N VAL A 50 -25.42 31.16 -12.74
CA VAL A 50 -25.33 32.57 -13.18
C VAL A 50 -24.95 33.51 -12.02
N VAL A 51 -23.77 34.15 -12.19
CA VAL A 51 -23.42 35.60 -12.08
C VAL A 51 -23.64 36.27 -10.69
N ILE A 52 -22.71 37.05 -10.12
CA ILE A 52 -22.37 38.44 -10.50
C ILE A 52 -21.02 38.86 -9.89
N VAL A 53 -20.11 39.35 -10.74
CA VAL A 53 -18.96 40.18 -10.36
C VAL A 53 -19.47 41.60 -10.12
N VAL A 54 -19.29 42.13 -8.91
CA VAL A 54 -19.50 43.57 -8.63
C VAL A 54 -18.15 44.24 -8.53
N VAL A 55 -17.87 45.15 -9.47
CA VAL A 55 -16.75 46.11 -9.39
C VAL A 55 -17.31 47.54 -9.48
N ARG A 56 -16.77 48.39 -8.59
CA ARG A 56 -16.77 49.87 -8.46
C ARG A 56 -17.76 50.50 -7.48
N MET A 57 -17.21 51.28 -6.54
CA MET A 57 -17.12 52.76 -6.64
C MET A 57 -16.44 53.37 -5.39
N ALA A 58 -15.29 54.02 -5.59
CA ALA A 58 -14.71 55.15 -4.83
C ALA A 58 -13.25 55.29 -5.32
N GLY A 59 -12.70 56.42 -5.77
CA GLY A 59 -13.14 57.80 -5.88
C GLY A 59 -11.86 58.64 -6.05
N GLY A 60 -11.84 59.58 -7.00
CA GLY A 60 -10.76 60.56 -7.25
C GLY A 60 -9.64 60.04 -8.15
N GLY A 61 -9.26 60.64 -9.28
CA GLY A 61 -9.46 61.99 -9.79
C GLY A 61 -8.10 62.65 -10.01
N ASN A 62 -7.54 62.57 -11.22
CA ASN A 62 -7.01 63.70 -12.00
C ASN A 62 -6.35 63.19 -13.31
N THR A 63 -6.64 63.86 -14.42
CA THR A 63 -5.91 63.79 -15.68
C THR A 63 -5.30 65.16 -15.93
N ASP A 64 -3.98 65.19 -16.11
CA ASP A 64 -3.12 66.18 -16.78
C ASP A 64 -1.76 65.47 -16.85
N GLU A 65 -0.89 65.49 -17.85
CA GLU A 65 -0.76 66.09 -19.17
C GLU A 65 0.45 65.36 -19.81
N LEU A 66 0.61 65.43 -21.13
CA LEU A 66 1.68 64.79 -21.91
C LEU A 66 3.09 65.27 -21.55
N ALA A 67 4.08 64.37 -21.59
CA ALA A 67 5.42 64.71 -22.10
C ALA A 67 6.17 63.47 -22.63
N THR A 68 6.65 63.61 -23.86
CA THR A 68 7.45 62.69 -24.65
C THR A 68 8.87 62.55 -24.09
N GLY A 69 9.40 61.33 -24.02
CA GLY A 69 10.80 61.08 -23.68
C GLY A 69 11.22 59.68 -24.13
N ASN A 70 12.09 59.64 -25.12
CA ASN A 70 12.62 58.48 -25.81
C ASN A 70 13.65 57.77 -24.91
N ASP A 71 13.46 56.51 -24.53
CA ASP A 71 14.53 55.67 -23.98
C ASP A 71 14.33 54.19 -24.38
N ALA A 72 15.42 53.60 -24.88
CA ALA A 72 15.49 52.27 -25.49
C ALA A 72 15.17 51.13 -24.51
N PRO A 73 14.67 49.97 -24.98
CA PRO A 73 14.39 48.84 -24.11
C PRO A 73 15.70 48.15 -23.73
N VAL A 74 16.07 48.24 -22.45
CA VAL A 74 17.12 47.42 -21.85
C VAL A 74 16.56 46.00 -21.72
N ALA A 75 17.17 45.05 -22.42
CA ALA A 75 16.81 43.64 -22.38
C ALA A 75 16.98 43.09 -20.96
N ALA A 76 15.86 42.78 -20.29
CA ALA A 76 15.87 42.01 -19.06
C ALA A 76 16.10 40.54 -19.42
N ALA A 77 17.32 40.05 -19.17
CA ALA A 77 17.64 38.63 -19.21
C ALA A 77 16.82 37.93 -18.12
N VAL A 78 15.92 37.03 -18.54
CA VAL A 78 15.22 36.12 -17.64
C VAL A 78 16.21 35.04 -17.23
N GLU A 79 16.80 35.20 -16.05
CA GLU A 79 17.57 34.16 -15.39
C GLU A 79 16.60 33.05 -14.97
N THR A 80 16.55 31.98 -15.75
CA THR A 80 15.83 30.76 -15.40
C THR A 80 16.52 30.13 -14.20
N ALA A 81 16.00 30.40 -12.99
CA ALA A 81 16.40 29.71 -11.79
C ALA A 81 16.09 28.22 -11.95
N SER A 82 17.15 27.42 -12.09
CA SER A 82 17.06 25.96 -12.06
C SER A 82 16.53 25.53 -10.70
N ALA A 83 15.41 24.82 -10.67
CA ALA A 83 14.91 24.19 -9.46
C ALA A 83 15.98 23.24 -8.89
N PRO A 84 16.15 23.16 -7.56
CA PRO A 84 17.11 22.24 -6.97
C PRO A 84 16.69 20.79 -7.26
N GLU A 85 17.58 20.04 -7.91
CA GLU A 85 17.46 18.59 -8.06
C GLU A 85 17.26 17.94 -6.68
N PRO A 86 16.32 17.00 -6.52
CA PRO A 86 16.14 16.31 -5.25
C PRO A 86 17.43 15.56 -4.90
N ILE A 87 17.96 15.82 -3.70
CA ILE A 87 19.18 15.21 -3.18
C ILE A 87 18.99 13.69 -3.17
N ALA A 88 19.63 13.00 -4.10
CA ALA A 88 19.65 11.55 -4.14
C ALA A 88 20.52 11.05 -2.98
N THR A 89 19.91 10.44 -1.97
CA THR A 89 20.66 9.74 -0.93
C THR A 89 21.11 8.38 -1.49
N SER A 90 22.38 8.28 -1.88
CA SER A 90 22.98 7.00 -2.26
C SER A 90 23.66 6.34 -1.07
N THR A 91 22.98 5.40 -0.42
CA THR A 91 23.62 4.49 0.53
C THR A 91 24.01 3.23 -0.23
N GLY A 92 25.30 2.88 -0.23
CA GLY A 92 25.80 1.67 -0.91
C GLY A 92 25.58 1.62 -2.42
N GLY A 93 25.31 2.74 -3.09
CA GLY A 93 24.99 2.76 -4.53
C GLY A 93 23.51 2.50 -4.86
N ILE A 94 22.65 2.30 -3.87
CA ILE A 94 21.19 2.30 -4.04
C ILE A 94 20.71 3.75 -4.15
N GLU A 95 20.20 4.13 -5.32
CA GLU A 95 19.73 5.49 -5.60
C GLU A 95 18.24 5.63 -5.25
N ARG A 96 17.88 6.64 -4.46
CA ARG A 96 16.50 6.93 -4.05
C ARG A 96 16.12 8.33 -4.51
N LYS A 97 14.95 8.49 -5.13
CA LYS A 97 14.48 9.77 -5.71
C LYS A 97 13.00 9.99 -5.45
N GLY A 98 12.61 11.27 -5.41
CA GLY A 98 11.23 11.70 -5.20
C GLY A 98 10.72 11.35 -3.82
N GLU A 99 11.36 11.89 -2.78
CA GLU A 99 10.96 11.65 -1.40
C GLU A 99 9.58 12.22 -1.11
N GLY A 100 8.63 11.34 -0.81
CA GLY A 100 7.31 11.68 -0.29
C GLY A 100 7.23 11.46 1.21
N ARG A 101 6.04 11.75 1.78
CA ARG A 101 5.80 11.60 3.23
C ARG A 101 6.08 10.21 3.78
N HIS A 102 5.85 9.16 2.97
CA HIS A 102 5.93 7.76 3.42
C HIS A 102 6.70 6.82 2.49
N PHE A 103 7.20 7.30 1.35
CA PHE A 103 7.88 6.49 0.34
C PHE A 103 8.84 7.33 -0.50
N TYR A 104 9.74 6.69 -1.24
CA TYR A 104 10.39 7.31 -2.41
C TYR A 104 9.63 6.94 -3.68
N ALA A 105 9.51 7.87 -4.62
CA ALA A 105 8.87 7.63 -5.91
C ALA A 105 9.61 6.55 -6.72
N THR A 106 10.95 6.53 -6.65
CA THR A 106 11.76 5.50 -7.30
C THR A 106 12.94 5.10 -6.42
N ILE A 107 13.26 3.81 -6.43
CA ILE A 107 14.51 3.26 -5.91
C ILE A 107 15.18 2.46 -7.03
N LYS A 108 16.43 2.79 -7.36
CA LYS A 108 17.23 2.09 -8.36
C LYS A 108 18.31 1.28 -7.66
N ILE A 109 18.29 -0.01 -7.93
CA ILE A 109 19.20 -1.01 -7.35
C ILE A 109 20.39 -1.19 -8.30
N PRO A 110 21.65 -1.09 -7.83
CA PRO A 110 22.82 -1.30 -8.67
C PRO A 110 22.99 -2.79 -9.01
N ALA A 111 23.75 -3.06 -10.09
CA ALA A 111 24.16 -4.42 -10.40
C ALA A 111 25.02 -5.01 -9.27
N GLY A 112 24.89 -6.32 -9.02
CA GLY A 112 25.66 -7.02 -7.98
C GLY A 112 25.09 -6.89 -6.56
N ALA A 113 23.96 -6.22 -6.36
CA ALA A 113 23.27 -6.18 -5.08
C ALA A 113 22.64 -7.54 -4.73
N GLU A 114 22.66 -7.91 -3.46
CA GLU A 114 21.91 -9.04 -2.93
C GLU A 114 20.44 -8.64 -2.71
N THR A 115 19.51 -9.57 -2.96
CA THR A 115 18.08 -9.34 -2.74
C THR A 115 17.50 -10.44 -1.86
N LEU A 116 16.75 -10.05 -0.83
CA LEU A 116 16.00 -10.94 0.04
C LEU A 116 14.49 -10.73 -0.15
N TYR A 117 13.78 -11.84 -0.33
CA TYR A 117 12.35 -11.90 -0.53
C TYR A 117 11.70 -12.49 0.72
N LEU A 118 10.83 -11.75 1.38
CA LEU A 118 10.00 -12.29 2.46
C LEU A 118 8.58 -12.52 1.95
N SER A 119 7.94 -13.56 2.47
CA SER A 119 6.54 -13.86 2.22
C SER A 119 5.62 -12.77 2.80
N GLY A 120 4.38 -12.72 2.30
CA GLY A 120 3.32 -11.97 2.95
C GLY A 120 3.15 -12.41 4.40
N SER A 121 3.10 -11.45 5.32
CA SER A 121 2.85 -11.71 6.73
C SER A 121 1.87 -10.69 7.27
N GLY A 122 1.01 -11.12 8.17
CA GLY A 122 0.18 -10.26 9.01
C GLY A 122 0.62 -10.33 10.47
N ALA A 123 -0.26 -9.87 11.34
CA ALA A 123 -0.01 -9.77 12.77
C ALA A 123 -0.09 -11.11 13.50
N SER A 124 0.69 -11.22 14.58
CA SER A 124 0.53 -12.28 15.56
C SER A 124 -0.69 -12.00 16.44
N ARG A 125 -1.40 -13.06 16.86
CA ARG A 125 -2.50 -12.95 17.83
C ARG A 125 -1.95 -12.48 19.18
N LYS A 126 -2.68 -11.60 19.86
CA LYS A 126 -2.36 -11.11 21.21
C LYS A 126 -2.65 -12.20 22.25
N GLU A 127 -2.10 -12.04 23.45
CA GLU A 127 -2.29 -12.99 24.57
C GLU A 127 -3.76 -13.14 24.98
N ASP A 128 -4.55 -12.06 24.86
CA ASP A 128 -5.99 -12.04 25.11
C ASP A 128 -6.83 -12.72 24.00
N GLY A 129 -6.15 -13.26 22.97
CA GLY A 129 -6.78 -13.93 21.85
C GLY A 129 -7.30 -12.98 20.76
N THR A 130 -7.17 -11.66 20.89
CA THR A 130 -7.58 -10.70 19.86
C THR A 130 -6.48 -10.48 18.81
N MET A 131 -6.82 -9.94 17.63
CA MET A 131 -5.82 -9.48 16.65
C MET A 131 -5.43 -8.02 16.85
N GLY A 132 -6.26 -7.23 17.55
CA GLY A 132 -6.05 -5.79 17.73
C GLY A 132 -6.45 -4.94 16.52
N THR A 133 -6.25 -3.64 16.68
CA THR A 133 -6.50 -2.58 15.68
C THR A 133 -5.54 -2.66 14.49
N MET A 134 -5.84 -1.94 13.40
CA MET A 134 -4.95 -1.82 12.23
C MET A 134 -3.54 -1.37 12.63
N GLU A 135 -3.45 -0.41 13.54
CA GLU A 135 -2.17 0.10 14.05
C GLU A 135 -1.39 -0.98 14.82
N GLU A 136 -2.04 -1.69 15.75
CA GLU A 136 -1.43 -2.80 16.50
C GLU A 136 -0.95 -3.91 15.57
N GLN A 137 -1.79 -4.28 14.59
CA GLN A 137 -1.45 -5.32 13.62
C GLN A 137 -0.28 -4.91 12.73
N THR A 138 -0.26 -3.67 12.25
CA THR A 138 0.83 -3.13 11.44
C THR A 138 2.14 -3.13 12.24
N ARG A 139 2.11 -2.70 13.51
CA ARG A 139 3.27 -2.70 14.41
C ARG A 139 3.79 -4.12 14.67
N SER A 140 2.89 -5.06 14.97
CA SER A 140 3.25 -6.47 15.15
C SER A 140 3.93 -7.03 13.89
N THR A 141 3.35 -6.78 12.72
CA THR A 141 3.86 -7.28 11.44
C THR A 141 5.27 -6.76 11.15
N PHE A 142 5.53 -5.46 11.28
CA PHE A 142 6.88 -4.90 11.07
C PHE A 142 7.87 -5.30 12.16
N THR A 143 7.42 -5.55 13.39
CA THR A 143 8.27 -6.10 14.45
C THR A 143 8.72 -7.51 14.09
N ASN A 144 7.82 -8.35 13.61
CA ASN A 144 8.14 -9.70 13.13
C ASN A 144 9.13 -9.66 11.96
N PHE A 145 8.94 -8.76 10.99
CA PHE A 145 9.90 -8.58 9.89
C PHE A 145 11.28 -8.16 10.38
N ARG A 146 11.35 -7.24 11.36
CA ARG A 146 12.64 -6.87 11.97
C ARG A 146 13.33 -8.11 12.53
N THR A 147 12.63 -8.91 13.33
CA THR A 147 13.18 -10.14 13.91
C THR A 147 13.66 -11.13 12.82
N THR A 148 12.87 -11.36 11.77
CA THR A 148 13.25 -12.25 10.67
C THR A 148 14.48 -11.74 9.93
N LEU A 149 14.51 -10.45 9.59
CA LEU A 149 15.65 -9.83 8.90
C LEU A 149 16.92 -9.92 9.74
N GLU A 150 16.84 -9.55 11.02
CA GLU A 150 17.99 -9.58 11.94
C GLU A 150 18.54 -11.01 12.11
N ALA A 151 17.69 -12.02 12.12
CA ALA A 151 18.09 -13.44 12.19
C ALA A 151 18.91 -13.89 10.96
N GLU A 152 18.70 -13.27 9.80
CA GLU A 152 19.46 -13.52 8.56
C GLU A 152 20.60 -12.52 8.34
N GLY A 153 20.86 -11.61 9.30
CA GLY A 153 21.88 -10.57 9.18
C GLY A 153 21.50 -9.40 8.26
N TRP A 154 20.21 -9.13 8.12
CA TRP A 154 19.62 -7.98 7.43
C TRP A 154 19.00 -7.02 8.43
N SER A 155 18.61 -5.82 7.98
CA SER A 155 18.00 -4.79 8.81
C SER A 155 16.75 -4.20 8.16
N MET A 156 15.94 -3.50 8.95
CA MET A 156 14.79 -2.75 8.41
C MET A 156 15.19 -1.68 7.38
N SER A 157 16.41 -1.15 7.46
CA SER A 157 16.94 -0.16 6.53
C SER A 157 17.26 -0.73 5.14
N ASP A 158 17.38 -2.06 5.03
CA ASP A 158 17.59 -2.75 3.76
C ASP A 158 16.28 -2.92 2.97
N ILE A 159 15.12 -2.69 3.59
CA ILE A 159 13.82 -2.81 2.92
C ILE A 159 13.70 -1.69 1.88
N VAL A 160 13.56 -2.09 0.61
CA VAL A 160 13.37 -1.18 -0.53
C VAL A 160 11.94 -1.17 -1.04
N GLN A 161 11.12 -2.17 -0.72
CA GLN A 161 9.71 -2.21 -1.11
C GLN A 161 8.84 -2.72 0.02
N VAL A 162 7.70 -2.04 0.22
CA VAL A 162 6.58 -2.49 1.06
C VAL A 162 5.31 -2.53 0.20
N ARG A 163 4.61 -3.66 0.22
CA ARG A 163 3.27 -3.78 -0.35
C ARG A 163 2.32 -4.22 0.75
N ALA A 164 1.31 -3.40 1.02
CA ALA A 164 0.29 -3.68 2.04
C ALA A 164 -1.06 -3.95 1.38
N PHE A 165 -1.67 -5.06 1.76
CA PHE A 165 -3.02 -5.46 1.42
C PHE A 165 -3.88 -5.31 2.68
N ALA A 166 -4.84 -4.40 2.66
CA ALA A 166 -5.62 -4.05 3.83
C ALA A 166 -7.10 -4.34 3.64
N VAL A 167 -7.79 -4.64 4.72
CA VAL A 167 -9.23 -4.86 4.76
C VAL A 167 -9.84 -3.80 5.68
N ALA A 168 -11.03 -3.33 5.32
CA ALA A 168 -11.82 -2.47 6.19
C ALA A 168 -12.17 -3.19 7.51
N GLY A 169 -12.20 -2.44 8.62
CA GLY A 169 -12.55 -2.99 9.93
C GLY A 169 -14.04 -3.32 10.08
N GLU A 170 -14.46 -3.61 11.31
CA GLU A 170 -15.82 -4.04 11.66
C GLU A 170 -16.93 -3.09 11.14
N TYR A 171 -16.65 -1.79 11.06
CA TYR A 171 -17.59 -0.78 10.59
C TYR A 171 -17.52 -0.50 9.08
N GLY A 172 -16.80 -1.33 8.31
CA GLY A 172 -16.59 -1.11 6.88
C GLY A 172 -15.71 0.10 6.56
N LEU A 173 -14.90 0.55 7.54
CA LEU A 173 -13.97 1.66 7.38
C LEU A 173 -12.52 1.16 7.39
N LEU A 174 -11.77 1.59 6.39
CA LEU A 174 -10.33 1.37 6.31
C LEU A 174 -9.59 2.36 7.22
N ASP A 175 -8.84 1.85 8.21
CA ASP A 175 -8.00 2.67 9.09
C ASP A 175 -6.62 2.96 8.47
N PHE A 176 -6.59 3.72 7.38
CA PHE A 176 -5.34 4.10 6.71
C PHE A 176 -4.40 4.91 7.62
N ASP A 177 -4.96 5.74 8.50
CA ASP A 177 -4.16 6.53 9.44
C ASP A 177 -3.50 5.65 10.50
N GLY A 178 -4.21 4.64 11.02
CA GLY A 178 -3.65 3.62 11.93
C GLY A 178 -2.47 2.88 11.33
N PHE A 179 -2.58 2.45 10.07
CA PHE A 179 -1.44 1.88 9.35
C PHE A 179 -0.26 2.87 9.31
N ASN A 180 -0.49 4.14 8.95
CA ASN A 180 0.58 5.13 8.81
C ASN A 180 1.17 5.62 10.15
N ARG A 181 0.45 5.49 11.27
CA ARG A 181 1.01 5.74 12.61
C ARG A 181 2.07 4.69 12.94
N ALA A 182 1.72 3.41 12.86
CA ALA A 182 2.67 2.32 13.09
C ALA A 182 3.82 2.30 12.07
N TYR A 183 3.53 2.49 10.78
CA TYR A 183 4.54 2.48 9.70
C TYR A 183 5.70 3.47 9.96
N ARG A 184 5.39 4.67 10.47
CA ARG A 184 6.39 5.72 10.75
C ARG A 184 7.31 5.39 11.92
N GLU A 185 7.00 4.37 12.72
CA GLU A 185 7.92 3.87 13.74
C GLU A 185 9.11 3.13 13.11
N PHE A 186 8.94 2.57 11.90
CA PHE A 186 9.93 1.73 11.24
C PHE A 186 10.62 2.40 10.04
N PHE A 187 10.00 3.39 9.40
CA PHE A 187 10.52 4.05 8.20
C PHE A 187 10.32 5.56 8.23
N GLY A 188 11.33 6.29 7.75
CA GLY A 188 11.33 7.75 7.82
C GLY A 188 11.39 8.28 9.25
N SER A 189 11.87 7.46 10.19
CA SER A 189 12.12 7.82 11.59
C SER A 189 13.58 8.22 11.78
N GLU A 190 13.93 8.70 12.97
CA GLU A 190 15.33 9.01 13.31
C GLU A 190 16.21 7.74 13.26
N GLY A 191 15.69 6.59 13.73
CA GLY A 191 16.42 5.32 13.74
C GLY A 191 16.52 4.64 12.36
N ASN A 192 15.58 4.92 11.46
CA ASN A 192 15.65 4.48 10.06
C ASN A 192 15.05 5.56 9.14
N PRO A 193 15.86 6.49 8.62
CA PRO A 193 15.37 7.54 7.74
C PRO A 193 14.98 7.02 6.35
N LEU A 194 15.46 5.83 5.97
CA LEU A 194 15.26 5.26 4.65
C LEU A 194 13.83 4.71 4.51
N LYS A 195 13.06 5.33 3.62
CA LYS A 195 11.74 4.85 3.22
C LYS A 195 11.86 3.86 2.05
N PRO A 196 11.01 2.84 1.96
CA PRO A 196 10.89 2.01 0.77
C PRO A 196 10.00 2.67 -0.31
N VAL A 197 9.95 2.11 -1.51
CA VAL A 197 8.78 2.31 -2.40
C VAL A 197 7.57 1.60 -1.78
N ARG A 198 6.36 2.10 -2.05
CA ARG A 198 5.18 1.62 -1.34
C ARG A 198 3.94 1.47 -2.22
N SER A 199 3.21 0.37 -2.02
CA SER A 199 1.82 0.22 -2.43
C SER A 199 0.96 -0.09 -1.21
N PHE A 200 -0.22 0.50 -1.15
CA PHE A 200 -1.24 0.21 -0.16
C PHE A 200 -2.56 0.05 -0.90
N VAL A 201 -3.18 -1.12 -0.79
CA VAL A 201 -4.44 -1.43 -1.49
C VAL A 201 -5.46 -1.98 -0.51
N GLU A 202 -6.69 -1.51 -0.64
CA GLU A 202 -7.83 -2.11 0.05
C GLU A 202 -8.35 -3.30 -0.77
N ILE A 203 -8.58 -4.44 -0.11
CA ILE A 203 -9.06 -5.67 -0.71
C ILE A 203 -10.25 -6.23 0.07
N ALA A 204 -10.98 -7.17 -0.54
CA ALA A 204 -12.20 -7.72 0.03
C ALA A 204 -11.99 -8.62 1.26
N GLY A 205 -10.80 -9.22 1.41
CA GLY A 205 -10.52 -10.12 2.52
C GLY A 205 -9.10 -10.68 2.50
N LEU A 206 -8.67 -11.19 3.66
CA LEU A 206 -7.37 -11.85 3.86
C LEU A 206 -7.60 -13.30 4.29
N VAL A 207 -6.56 -14.13 4.13
CA VAL A 207 -6.64 -15.58 4.41
C VAL A 207 -6.86 -15.88 5.90
N VAL A 208 -6.26 -15.08 6.78
CA VAL A 208 -6.34 -15.30 8.23
C VAL A 208 -7.49 -14.48 8.83
N PRO A 209 -8.46 -15.13 9.50
CA PRO A 209 -9.56 -14.43 10.14
C PRO A 209 -9.09 -13.41 11.18
N GLY A 210 -9.59 -12.18 11.05
CA GLY A 210 -9.26 -11.06 11.93
C GLY A 210 -8.04 -10.24 11.52
N TRP A 211 -7.30 -10.65 10.49
CA TRP A 211 -6.29 -9.77 9.90
C TRP A 211 -6.97 -8.58 9.20
N LEU A 212 -6.44 -7.40 9.50
CA LEU A 212 -6.77 -6.14 8.85
C LEU A 212 -5.69 -5.75 7.83
N VAL A 213 -4.49 -6.32 7.94
CA VAL A 213 -3.39 -6.08 7.01
C VAL A 213 -2.53 -7.32 6.83
N GLU A 214 -2.13 -7.56 5.59
CA GLU A 214 -1.03 -8.43 5.21
C GLU A 214 0.00 -7.61 4.43
N ILE A 215 1.28 -7.77 4.75
CA ILE A 215 2.37 -6.98 4.19
C ILE A 215 3.39 -7.92 3.54
N GLU A 216 3.84 -7.56 2.34
CA GLU A 216 4.98 -8.19 1.65
C GLU A 216 6.13 -7.18 1.58
N ILE A 217 7.35 -7.64 1.83
CA ILE A 217 8.55 -6.80 1.71
C ILE A 217 9.61 -7.39 0.77
N ARG A 218 10.45 -6.49 0.24
CA ARG A 218 11.69 -6.82 -0.46
C ARG A 218 12.82 -6.02 0.17
N ALA A 219 13.90 -6.72 0.52
CA ALA A 219 15.11 -6.11 1.06
C ALA A 219 16.26 -6.26 0.06
N VAL A 220 17.14 -5.27 0.02
CA VAL A 220 18.30 -5.23 -0.86
C VAL A 220 19.47 -4.61 -0.10
N ARG A 221 20.65 -5.21 -0.26
CA ARG A 221 21.90 -4.66 0.25
C ARG A 221 22.98 -4.80 -0.81
N VAL A 222 23.98 -3.93 -0.73
CA VAL A 222 25.17 -4.02 -1.57
C VAL A 222 26.29 -4.61 -0.72
N PRO A 223 26.97 -5.67 -1.18
CA PRO A 223 28.07 -6.30 -0.45
C PRO A 223 29.28 -5.39 -0.26
#